data_AF-A0A2R6RI03-F1
#
_entry.id   AF-A0A2R6RI03-F1
#
_cell.length_a   1.000
_cell.length_b   1.000
_cell.length_c   1.000
_cell.angle_alpha   90.00
_cell.angle_beta   90.00
_cell.angle_gamma   90.00
#
_symmetry.space_group_name_H-M   'P 1'
#
loop_
_entity.id
_entity.type
_entity.pdbx_description
1 polymer ?
#
loop_
_entity_poly.entity_id
_entity_poly.type
_entity_poly.pdbx_seq_one_letter_code
_entity_poly.pdbx_strand_id
1 'polypeptide(L)'
;MSEERSARFRKLPEVNKTTALTDRIWQRIEPTMVAYMEESKTERLARLKRACLPKRFVLLKQAVLTMHNAGETFPFPLDFALGMPEVRQIIDVPHDIEVTVKDFIDLAPLVPEYVAKWEREGAAHLSNLVRKDVPISYDVDVLSLAVAVAFTCSCIAVRAYPEALAHKCRDSFYYPRVEGDQYTTFAVTTLQEFTPSWTTMGTATKSIKKVIEACGEDPSRVTACQMDKLDARLTCRTCSTAGVESIMTWRAAVEHKIAGWPSHYDEAKWERVPDAYCAAVKDLEINSMRLAQKKYESAQYWFCAHCPNSESSNARNNAKSKSAIEEHLLSSHGISEHSEKDIIREADSRGIEHRPVYLIFPEGKDDPLVEELLAQGEARFYQHE
;
A
#
# COMPACT_ATOMS: atom_id res chain seq x y z
N MET A 1 -43.82 5.81 -11.52
CA MET A 1 -43.34 4.41 -11.68
C MET A 1 -42.31 4.41 -12.81
N SER A 2 -41.26 3.58 -12.78
CA SER A 2 -40.42 3.42 -13.98
C SER A 2 -41.25 2.79 -15.10
N GLU A 3 -40.96 3.14 -16.36
CA GLU A 3 -41.71 2.62 -17.53
C GLU A 3 -41.75 1.09 -17.55
N GLU A 4 -40.65 0.46 -17.17
CA GLU A 4 -40.49 -1.00 -17.07
C GLU A 4 -41.45 -1.65 -16.06
N ARG A 5 -41.70 -0.99 -14.92
CA ARG A 5 -42.68 -1.47 -13.93
C ARG A 5 -44.10 -1.33 -14.43
N SER A 6 -44.42 -0.18 -15.02
CA SER A 6 -45.73 0.04 -15.64
C SER A 6 -46.02 -1.02 -16.70
N ALA A 7 -45.02 -1.39 -17.51
CA ALA A 7 -45.12 -2.47 -18.47
C ALA A 7 -45.32 -3.85 -17.82
N ARG A 8 -44.59 -4.18 -16.75
CA ARG A 8 -44.79 -5.44 -15.99
C ARG A 8 -46.19 -5.54 -15.38
N PHE A 9 -46.67 -4.46 -14.76
CA PHE A 9 -48.01 -4.42 -14.18
C PHE A 9 -49.10 -4.66 -15.24
N ARG A 10 -49.00 -4.02 -16.40
CA ARG A 10 -49.94 -4.23 -17.52
C ARG A 10 -49.90 -5.65 -18.10
N LYS A 11 -48.84 -6.43 -17.87
CA LYS A 11 -48.75 -7.82 -18.33
C LYS A 11 -49.41 -8.81 -17.37
N LEU A 12 -49.81 -8.38 -16.17
CA LEU A 12 -50.53 -9.25 -15.24
C LEU A 12 -51.88 -9.66 -15.86
N PRO A 13 -52.21 -10.96 -15.91
CA PRO A 13 -53.45 -11.46 -16.50
C PRO A 13 -54.71 -10.79 -15.94
N GLU A 14 -54.65 -10.30 -14.70
CA GLU A 14 -55.75 -9.69 -13.96
C GLU A 14 -56.02 -8.22 -14.34
N VAL A 15 -55.03 -7.49 -14.87
CA VAL A 15 -55.06 -6.01 -14.99
C VAL A 15 -55.75 -5.51 -16.27
N ASN A 16 -55.80 -6.31 -17.33
CA ASN A 16 -56.39 -5.94 -18.63
C ASN A 16 -57.65 -6.74 -18.98
N LYS A 17 -58.52 -7.00 -18.00
CA LYS A 17 -59.80 -7.67 -18.25
C LYS A 17 -60.91 -6.64 -18.48
N THR A 18 -61.73 -6.87 -19.50
CA THR A 18 -62.90 -6.03 -19.83
C THR A 18 -64.09 -6.29 -18.90
N THR A 19 -64.02 -7.31 -18.04
CA THR A 19 -65.07 -7.66 -17.09
C THR A 19 -65.13 -6.65 -15.94
N ALA A 20 -66.33 -6.24 -15.53
CA ALA A 20 -66.51 -5.34 -14.39
C ALA A 20 -65.90 -5.92 -13.11
N LEU A 21 -65.18 -5.09 -12.36
CA LEU A 21 -64.55 -5.47 -11.09
C LEU A 21 -65.62 -5.52 -9.98
N THR A 22 -66.14 -6.71 -9.70
CA THR A 22 -67.06 -6.96 -8.57
C THR A 22 -66.27 -7.41 -7.33
N ASP A 23 -66.88 -7.33 -6.14
CA ASP A 23 -66.22 -7.76 -4.88
C ASP A 23 -65.70 -9.21 -4.95
N ARG A 24 -66.46 -10.10 -5.58
CA ARG A 24 -66.06 -11.49 -5.81
C ARG A 24 -64.84 -11.61 -6.74
N ILE A 25 -64.75 -10.76 -7.77
CA ILE A 25 -63.61 -10.73 -8.68
C ILE A 25 -62.40 -10.10 -7.99
N TRP A 26 -62.61 -9.03 -7.20
CA TRP A 26 -61.58 -8.39 -6.40
C TRP A 26 -60.93 -9.37 -5.42
N GLN A 27 -61.71 -10.07 -4.60
CA GLN A 27 -61.19 -11.08 -3.65
C GLN A 27 -60.35 -12.16 -4.33
N ARG A 28 -60.64 -12.48 -5.60
CA ARG A 28 -59.86 -13.45 -6.38
C ARG A 28 -58.52 -12.88 -6.86
N ILE A 29 -58.45 -11.60 -7.22
CA ILE A 29 -57.24 -10.98 -7.79
C ILE A 29 -56.38 -10.27 -6.73
N GLU A 30 -56.97 -9.94 -5.58
CA GLU A 30 -56.34 -9.22 -4.47
C GLU A 30 -54.99 -9.85 -4.06
N PRO A 31 -54.88 -11.18 -3.84
CA PRO A 31 -53.59 -11.77 -3.44
C PRO A 31 -52.46 -11.51 -4.46
N THR A 32 -52.77 -11.61 -5.75
CA THR A 32 -51.81 -11.35 -6.83
C THR A 32 -51.41 -9.88 -6.88
N MET A 33 -52.37 -8.97 -6.72
CA MET A 33 -52.09 -7.53 -6.70
C MET A 33 -51.26 -7.14 -5.48
N VAL A 34 -51.58 -7.65 -4.29
CA VAL A 34 -50.83 -7.40 -3.06
C VAL A 34 -49.40 -7.92 -3.20
N ALA A 35 -49.21 -9.15 -3.70
CA ALA A 35 -47.89 -9.72 -3.93
C ALA A 35 -47.05 -8.85 -4.90
N TYR A 36 -47.63 -8.41 -6.00
CA TYR A 36 -46.96 -7.51 -6.95
C TYR A 36 -46.60 -6.16 -6.33
N MET A 37 -47.49 -5.60 -5.52
CA MET A 37 -47.27 -4.31 -4.85
C MET A 37 -46.18 -4.41 -3.78
N GLU A 38 -46.09 -5.53 -3.04
CA GLU A 38 -45.02 -5.78 -2.07
C GLU A 38 -43.66 -6.01 -2.75
N GLU A 39 -43.62 -6.76 -3.86
CA GLU A 39 -42.41 -6.88 -4.70
C GLU A 39 -41.97 -5.50 -5.21
N SER A 40 -42.91 -4.72 -5.75
CA SER A 40 -42.67 -3.38 -6.26
C SER A 40 -42.20 -2.41 -5.16
N LYS A 41 -42.72 -2.55 -3.94
CA LYS A 41 -42.29 -1.78 -2.77
C LYS A 41 -40.87 -2.18 -2.39
N THR A 42 -40.56 -3.47 -2.31
CA THR A 42 -39.24 -4.01 -1.97
C THR A 42 -38.17 -3.53 -2.94
N GLU A 43 -38.38 -3.72 -4.23
CA GLU A 43 -37.48 -3.21 -5.27
C GLU A 43 -37.33 -1.67 -5.22
N ARG A 44 -38.40 -0.94 -4.86
CA ARG A 44 -38.36 0.54 -4.78
C ARG A 44 -37.46 0.96 -3.62
N LEU A 45 -37.65 0.37 -2.46
CA LEU A 45 -36.84 0.61 -1.27
C LEU A 45 -35.38 0.24 -1.52
N ALA A 46 -35.13 -0.90 -2.17
CA ALA A 46 -33.78 -1.31 -2.57
C ALA A 46 -33.12 -0.28 -3.50
N ARG A 47 -33.83 0.24 -4.49
CA ARG A 47 -33.32 1.29 -5.39
C ARG A 47 -33.04 2.60 -4.66
N LEU A 48 -33.93 3.02 -3.77
CA LEU A 48 -33.75 4.25 -2.99
C LEU A 48 -32.55 4.14 -2.06
N LYS A 49 -32.42 3.01 -1.34
CA LYS A 49 -31.27 2.72 -0.49
C LYS A 49 -29.96 2.72 -1.30
N ARG A 50 -29.97 2.06 -2.47
CA ARG A 50 -28.81 2.00 -3.38
C ARG A 50 -28.33 3.39 -3.82
N ALA A 51 -29.25 4.32 -4.08
CA ALA A 51 -28.92 5.67 -4.48
C ALA A 51 -28.25 6.48 -3.36
N CYS A 52 -28.44 6.10 -2.09
CA CYS A 52 -27.83 6.76 -0.94
C CYS A 52 -26.41 6.25 -0.63
N LEU A 53 -26.10 4.99 -0.96
CA LEU A 53 -24.83 4.33 -0.58
C LEU A 53 -23.57 5.12 -0.97
N PRO A 54 -23.39 5.61 -2.22
CA PRO A 54 -22.18 6.36 -2.59
C PRO A 54 -21.96 7.58 -1.70
N LYS A 55 -23.02 8.34 -1.42
CA LYS A 55 -22.92 9.54 -0.57
C LYS A 55 -22.51 9.18 0.85
N ARG A 56 -23.04 8.09 1.41
CA ARG A 56 -22.69 7.62 2.76
C ARG A 56 -21.24 7.15 2.86
N PHE A 57 -20.71 6.48 1.83
CA PHE A 57 -19.29 6.12 1.80
C PHE A 57 -18.36 7.34 1.70
N VAL A 58 -18.78 8.41 1.02
CA VAL A 58 -18.02 9.69 1.02
C VAL A 58 -17.95 10.29 2.43
N LEU A 59 -19.03 10.19 3.22
CA LEU A 59 -19.03 10.64 4.62
C LEU A 59 -18.09 9.80 5.49
N LEU A 60 -18.07 8.48 5.31
CA LEU A 60 -17.11 7.60 5.98
C LEU A 60 -15.66 8.00 5.63
N LYS A 61 -15.37 8.21 4.35
CA LYS A 61 -14.04 8.66 3.88
C LYS A 61 -13.63 9.94 4.61
N GLN A 62 -14.53 10.93 4.71
CA GLN A 62 -14.26 12.18 5.41
C GLN A 62 -13.96 11.96 6.91
N ALA A 63 -14.74 11.12 7.59
CA ALA A 63 -14.52 10.82 9.00
C ALA A 63 -13.18 10.11 9.25
N VAL A 64 -12.86 9.08 8.46
CA VAL A 64 -11.60 8.33 8.56
C VAL A 64 -10.40 9.24 8.34
N LEU A 65 -10.44 10.12 7.32
CA LEU A 65 -9.37 11.08 7.07
C LEU A 65 -9.21 12.12 8.19
N THR A 66 -10.24 12.34 9.02
CA THR A 66 -10.15 13.23 10.20
C THR A 66 -9.51 12.52 11.39
N MET A 67 -9.64 11.20 11.48
CA MET A 67 -9.06 10.38 12.55
C MET A 67 -7.63 9.94 12.25
N HIS A 68 -7.22 9.99 10.98
CA HIS A 68 -5.89 9.60 10.54
C HIS A 68 -4.86 10.67 10.91
N ASN A 69 -3.87 10.28 11.73
CA ASN A 69 -2.66 11.06 11.91
C ASN A 69 -1.66 10.66 10.84
N ALA A 70 -1.13 11.66 10.16
CA ALA A 70 -0.14 11.42 9.14
C ALA A 70 1.18 10.85 9.70
N GLY A 71 1.83 10.01 8.90
CA GLY A 71 3.01 9.25 9.32
C GLY A 71 2.71 8.00 10.16
N GLU A 72 1.47 7.82 10.64
CA GLU A 72 1.05 6.56 11.28
C GLU A 72 0.65 5.53 10.22
N THR A 73 0.97 4.27 10.49
CA THR A 73 0.44 3.15 9.69
C THR A 73 -1.03 2.96 10.07
N PHE A 74 -1.95 3.32 9.17
CA PHE A 74 -3.37 3.41 9.48
C PHE A 74 -4.24 2.74 8.41
N PRO A 75 -5.37 2.09 8.77
CA PRO A 75 -6.26 1.48 7.81
C PRO A 75 -6.93 2.50 6.88
N PHE A 76 -7.24 2.10 5.66
CA PHE A 76 -7.98 2.92 4.69
C PHE A 76 -9.48 2.91 4.98
N PRO A 77 -10.25 3.88 4.45
CA PRO A 77 -11.71 3.90 4.61
C PRO A 77 -12.39 2.58 4.19
N LEU A 78 -11.85 1.89 3.19
CA LEU A 78 -12.36 0.59 2.75
C LEU A 78 -12.12 -0.51 3.80
N ASP A 79 -11.00 -0.47 4.52
CA ASP A 79 -10.72 -1.39 5.62
C ASP A 79 -11.78 -1.24 6.71
N PHE A 80 -12.06 -0.01 7.15
CA PHE A 80 -13.14 0.29 8.10
C PHE A 80 -14.50 -0.22 7.60
N ALA A 81 -14.83 0.03 6.32
CA ALA A 81 -16.09 -0.40 5.73
C ALA A 81 -16.27 -1.93 5.74
N LEU A 82 -15.19 -2.69 5.52
CA LEU A 82 -15.24 -4.15 5.44
C LEU A 82 -15.00 -4.85 6.79
N GLY A 83 -14.24 -4.20 7.68
CA GLY A 83 -13.75 -4.79 8.93
C GLY A 83 -14.50 -4.39 10.19
N MET A 84 -15.26 -3.29 10.17
CA MET A 84 -16.07 -2.83 11.32
C MET A 84 -17.57 -3.02 11.05
N PRO A 85 -18.26 -3.92 11.78
CA PRO A 85 -19.70 -4.10 11.66
C PRO A 85 -20.51 -2.82 11.95
N GLU A 86 -20.03 -1.97 12.85
CA GLU A 86 -20.68 -0.71 13.26
C GLU A 86 -20.75 0.28 12.09
N VAL A 87 -19.70 0.32 11.24
CA VAL A 87 -19.69 1.14 10.01
C VAL A 87 -20.78 0.66 9.05
N ARG A 88 -20.94 -0.66 8.89
CA ARG A 88 -22.01 -1.23 8.06
C ARG A 88 -23.39 -0.88 8.63
N GLN A 89 -23.56 -0.89 9.95
CA GLN A 89 -24.83 -0.52 10.59
C GLN A 89 -25.22 0.93 10.32
N ILE A 90 -24.27 1.87 10.30
CA ILE A 90 -24.52 3.29 9.98
C ILE A 90 -24.88 3.46 8.49
N ILE A 91 -24.15 2.81 7.60
CA ILE A 91 -24.32 3.00 6.15
C ILE A 91 -25.58 2.30 5.63
N ASP A 92 -25.90 1.11 6.15
CA ASP A 92 -26.92 0.23 5.61
C ASP A 92 -28.35 0.51 6.15
N VAL A 93 -28.55 1.64 6.83
CA VAL A 93 -29.86 2.11 7.30
C VAL A 93 -30.82 2.44 6.14
N PRO A 94 -32.14 2.52 6.37
CA PRO A 94 -33.12 2.94 5.36
C PRO A 94 -32.79 4.30 4.71
N HIS A 95 -33.27 4.51 3.48
CA HIS A 95 -32.99 5.69 2.65
C HIS A 95 -33.46 7.05 3.23
N ASP A 96 -34.46 7.00 4.09
CA ASP A 96 -35.14 8.12 4.76
C ASP A 96 -34.47 8.52 6.08
N ILE A 97 -33.47 7.75 6.52
CA ILE A 97 -32.62 8.11 7.64
C ILE A 97 -31.44 8.93 7.12
N GLU A 98 -31.31 10.15 7.66
CA GLU A 98 -30.15 11.01 7.43
C GLU A 98 -28.91 10.40 8.10
N VAL A 99 -27.80 10.40 7.38
CA VAL A 99 -26.50 9.95 7.87
C VAL A 99 -25.53 11.11 7.68
N THR A 100 -24.72 11.36 8.70
CA THR A 100 -23.81 12.49 8.82
C THR A 100 -22.38 12.00 9.06
N VAL A 101 -21.39 12.89 8.94
CA VAL A 101 -20.00 12.57 9.30
C VAL A 101 -19.88 12.26 10.80
N LYS A 102 -20.68 12.92 11.63
CA LYS A 102 -20.66 12.76 13.09
C LYS A 102 -20.96 11.31 13.50
N ASP A 103 -21.89 10.64 12.82
CA ASP A 103 -22.25 9.25 13.11
C ASP A 103 -21.03 8.32 13.02
N PHE A 104 -20.09 8.61 12.12
CA PHE A 104 -18.83 7.87 12.01
C PHE A 104 -17.77 8.34 13.01
N ILE A 105 -17.67 9.65 13.30
CA ILE A 105 -16.75 10.18 14.32
C ILE A 105 -17.08 9.62 15.70
N ASP A 106 -18.35 9.35 15.98
CA ASP A 106 -18.80 8.75 17.25
C ASP A 106 -18.27 7.31 17.43
N LEU A 107 -17.74 6.67 16.38
CA LEU A 107 -17.02 5.39 16.48
C LEU A 107 -15.55 5.53 16.93
N ALA A 108 -15.02 6.75 17.11
CA ALA A 108 -13.64 6.98 17.51
C ALA A 108 -13.15 6.15 18.72
N PRO A 109 -13.96 5.86 19.77
CA PRO A 109 -13.54 5.00 20.88
C PRO A 109 -13.22 3.55 20.47
N LEU A 110 -13.78 3.05 19.36
CA LEU A 110 -13.56 1.69 18.86
C LEU A 110 -12.37 1.60 17.89
N VAL A 111 -11.91 2.74 17.36
CA VAL A 111 -10.85 2.79 16.34
C VAL A 111 -9.53 2.20 16.83
N PRO A 112 -9.02 2.48 18.04
CA PRO A 112 -7.73 1.93 18.49
C PRO A 112 -7.71 0.40 18.52
N GLU A 113 -8.79 -0.23 18.98
CA GLU A 113 -8.90 -1.69 19.00
C GLU A 113 -8.94 -2.27 17.58
N TYR A 114 -9.69 -1.62 16.69
CA TYR A 114 -9.78 -2.03 15.29
C TYR A 114 -8.44 -1.90 14.57
N VAL A 115 -7.72 -0.78 14.74
CA VAL A 115 -6.39 -0.57 14.16
C VAL A 115 -5.42 -1.65 14.64
N ALA A 116 -5.37 -1.93 15.94
CA ALA A 116 -4.52 -2.99 16.49
C ALA A 116 -4.88 -4.38 15.94
N LYS A 117 -6.16 -4.66 15.69
CA LYS A 117 -6.59 -5.90 15.03
C LYS A 117 -6.11 -5.95 13.58
N TRP A 118 -6.32 -4.88 12.83
CA TRP A 118 -5.91 -4.77 11.43
C TRP A 118 -4.40 -4.91 11.28
N GLU A 119 -3.59 -4.31 12.15
CA GLU A 119 -2.14 -4.47 12.17
C GLU A 119 -1.73 -5.93 12.41
N ARG A 120 -2.36 -6.62 13.36
CA ARG A 120 -2.10 -8.04 13.64
C ARG A 120 -2.45 -8.93 12.44
N GLU A 121 -3.58 -8.69 11.80
CA GLU A 121 -4.02 -9.45 10.63
C GLU A 121 -3.08 -9.24 9.44
N GLY A 122 -2.68 -7.99 9.18
CA GLY A 122 -1.71 -7.66 8.15
C GLY A 122 -0.32 -8.25 8.44
N ALA A 123 0.18 -8.12 9.68
CA ALA A 123 1.44 -8.72 10.09
C ALA A 123 1.44 -10.24 9.94
N ALA A 124 0.33 -10.90 10.31
CA ALA A 124 0.15 -12.34 10.11
C ALA A 124 0.13 -12.72 8.62
N HIS A 125 -0.57 -11.94 7.78
CA HIS A 125 -0.60 -12.14 6.34
C HIS A 125 0.81 -12.07 5.73
N LEU A 126 1.54 -10.97 5.99
CA LEU A 126 2.90 -10.76 5.50
C LEU A 126 3.86 -11.85 6.01
N SER A 127 3.77 -12.23 7.29
CA SER A 127 4.56 -13.33 7.84
C SER A 127 4.29 -14.66 7.14
N ASN A 128 3.03 -14.95 6.81
CA ASN A 128 2.66 -16.16 6.09
C ASN A 128 3.17 -16.16 4.64
N LEU A 129 3.31 -15.01 3.98
CA LEU A 129 3.96 -14.94 2.68
C LEU A 129 5.43 -15.35 2.78
N VAL A 130 6.15 -14.85 3.78
CA VAL A 130 7.57 -15.21 3.99
C VAL A 130 7.72 -16.70 4.33
N ARG A 131 6.87 -17.24 5.21
CA ARG A 131 6.89 -18.67 5.60
C ARG A 131 6.64 -19.64 4.44
N LYS A 132 5.94 -19.22 3.38
CA LYS A 132 5.76 -20.05 2.18
C LYS A 132 7.08 -20.31 1.45
N ASP A 133 8.02 -19.37 1.54
CA ASP A 133 9.28 -19.41 0.78
C ASP A 133 10.49 -19.82 1.65
N VAL A 134 10.44 -19.58 2.96
CA VAL A 134 11.48 -19.98 3.93
C VAL A 134 10.83 -20.70 5.10
N PRO A 135 11.27 -21.92 5.45
CA PRO A 135 10.72 -22.70 6.56
C PRO A 135 11.15 -22.10 7.91
N ILE A 136 10.43 -21.08 8.36
CA ILE A 136 10.67 -20.40 9.64
C ILE A 136 9.71 -20.95 10.70
N SER A 137 10.24 -21.20 11.89
CA SER A 137 9.45 -21.69 13.03
C SER A 137 8.39 -20.66 13.47
N TYR A 138 7.31 -21.15 14.09
CA TYR A 138 6.20 -20.29 14.51
C TYR A 138 6.50 -19.40 15.72
N ASP A 139 7.50 -19.76 16.53
CA ASP A 139 7.96 -18.99 17.70
C ASP A 139 8.88 -17.81 17.32
N VAL A 140 9.32 -17.74 16.07
CA VAL A 140 10.16 -16.65 15.57
C VAL A 140 9.30 -15.50 15.05
N ASP A 141 9.62 -14.28 15.47
CA ASP A 141 9.07 -13.06 14.86
C ASP A 141 9.64 -12.89 13.45
N VAL A 142 8.89 -13.37 12.46
CA VAL A 142 9.28 -13.38 11.04
C VAL A 142 9.57 -11.99 10.51
N LEU A 143 8.83 -10.96 10.95
CA LEU A 143 8.98 -9.60 10.41
C LEU A 143 10.25 -8.90 10.93
N SER A 144 10.88 -9.44 11.97
CA SER A 144 12.20 -8.99 12.45
C SER A 144 13.37 -9.56 11.61
N LEU A 145 13.13 -10.61 10.83
CA LEU A 145 14.16 -11.30 10.05
C LEU A 145 14.60 -10.47 8.84
N ALA A 146 15.87 -10.61 8.47
CA ALA A 146 16.42 -9.93 7.30
C ALA A 146 15.69 -10.34 6.00
N VAL A 147 15.16 -11.56 5.93
CA VAL A 147 14.46 -12.04 4.75
C VAL A 147 13.09 -11.37 4.54
N ALA A 148 12.56 -10.69 5.56
CA ALA A 148 11.26 -10.02 5.55
C ALA A 148 11.36 -8.50 5.38
N VAL A 149 12.53 -7.94 5.02
CA VAL A 149 12.70 -6.47 4.91
C VAL A 149 12.03 -5.82 3.70
N ALA A 150 11.54 -6.61 2.74
CA ALA A 150 10.90 -6.07 1.56
C ALA A 150 9.73 -6.93 1.05
N PHE A 151 8.59 -6.26 0.90
CA PHE A 151 7.36 -6.79 0.33
C PHE A 151 7.08 -6.08 -0.99
N THR A 152 6.59 -6.83 -1.97
CA THR A 152 6.36 -6.35 -3.33
C THR A 152 4.87 -6.18 -3.60
N CYS A 153 4.50 -5.34 -4.54
CA CYS A 153 3.13 -5.26 -5.05
C CYS A 153 3.10 -5.39 -6.57
N SER A 154 1.96 -5.79 -7.13
CA SER A 154 1.75 -5.81 -8.58
C SER A 154 1.94 -4.45 -9.24
N CYS A 155 1.74 -3.35 -8.50
CA CYS A 155 2.02 -1.99 -8.97
C CYS A 155 3.52 -1.63 -8.92
N ILE A 156 4.41 -2.63 -8.98
CA ILE A 156 5.88 -2.54 -8.90
C ILE A 156 6.45 -1.90 -7.61
N ALA A 157 5.60 -1.46 -6.69
CA ALA A 157 6.02 -0.88 -5.44
C ALA A 157 6.69 -1.93 -4.54
N VAL A 158 7.72 -1.48 -3.82
CA VAL A 158 8.32 -2.25 -2.72
C VAL A 158 8.31 -1.44 -1.45
N ARG A 159 7.89 -2.10 -0.37
CA ARG A 159 7.75 -1.53 0.97
C ARG A 159 8.38 -2.43 2.01
N ALA A 160 8.99 -1.81 3.02
CA ALA A 160 9.34 -2.50 4.25
C ALA A 160 8.09 -2.66 5.12
N TYR A 161 8.18 -3.50 6.15
CA TYR A 161 7.22 -3.46 7.25
C TYR A 161 7.63 -2.35 8.23
N PRO A 162 6.70 -1.52 8.75
CA PRO A 162 5.23 -1.63 8.64
C PRO A 162 4.60 -0.95 7.41
N GLU A 163 5.35 -0.21 6.59
CA GLU A 163 4.79 0.57 5.45
C GLU A 163 4.04 -0.28 4.42
N ALA A 164 4.36 -1.56 4.29
CA ALA A 164 3.64 -2.53 3.47
C ALA A 164 2.17 -2.67 3.89
N LEU A 165 1.87 -2.43 5.17
CA LEU A 165 0.50 -2.34 5.65
C LEU A 165 -0.21 -1.13 5.04
N ALA A 166 0.42 0.04 5.01
CA ALA A 166 -0.21 1.25 4.48
C ALA A 166 -0.06 1.43 2.95
N HIS A 167 0.28 0.38 2.20
CA HIS A 167 0.52 0.50 0.76
C HIS A 167 -0.76 0.81 -0.04
N LYS A 168 -0.75 1.91 -0.80
CA LYS A 168 -1.86 2.46 -1.59
C LYS A 168 -1.80 1.96 -3.04
N CYS A 169 -2.05 0.66 -3.27
CA CYS A 169 -2.04 0.10 -4.62
C CYS A 169 -3.22 0.60 -5.46
N ARG A 170 -2.93 1.23 -6.60
CA ARG A 170 -3.93 1.70 -7.59
C ARG A 170 -4.18 0.74 -8.74
N ASP A 171 -3.28 -0.21 -8.96
CA ASP A 171 -3.36 -1.16 -10.09
C ASP A 171 -4.20 -2.41 -9.77
N SER A 172 -4.68 -2.56 -8.53
CA SER A 172 -5.44 -3.75 -8.14
C SER A 172 -6.92 -3.61 -8.48
N PHE A 173 -7.29 -4.22 -9.60
CA PHE A 173 -8.67 -4.39 -10.06
C PHE A 173 -9.40 -5.59 -9.41
N TYR A 174 -8.82 -6.21 -8.38
CA TYR A 174 -9.28 -7.51 -7.87
C TYR A 174 -10.04 -7.40 -6.55
N TYR A 175 -11.25 -6.84 -6.58
CA TYR A 175 -12.30 -7.29 -5.67
C TYR A 175 -13.33 -8.07 -6.49
N PRO A 176 -13.48 -9.39 -6.27
CA PRO A 176 -14.56 -10.13 -6.89
C PRO A 176 -15.88 -9.48 -6.47
N ARG A 177 -16.74 -9.15 -7.44
CA ARG A 177 -18.10 -8.71 -7.12
C ARG A 177 -18.77 -9.82 -6.32
N VAL A 178 -19.05 -9.55 -5.05
CA VAL A 178 -19.87 -10.46 -4.25
C VAL A 178 -21.30 -10.29 -4.74
N GLU A 179 -21.79 -11.27 -5.50
CA GLU A 179 -23.16 -11.25 -6.00
C GLU A 179 -24.15 -11.08 -4.84
N GLY A 180 -25.06 -10.12 -4.97
CA GLY A 180 -26.10 -9.86 -3.98
C GLY A 180 -25.73 -8.89 -2.84
N ASP A 181 -24.45 -8.66 -2.52
CA ASP A 181 -24.06 -7.71 -1.48
C ASP A 181 -23.80 -6.30 -2.05
N GLN A 182 -24.87 -5.49 -2.08
CA GLN A 182 -24.78 -4.11 -2.56
C GLN A 182 -23.85 -3.27 -1.67
N TYR A 183 -23.81 -3.51 -0.35
CA TYR A 183 -22.93 -2.76 0.54
C TYR A 183 -21.47 -2.91 0.13
N THR A 184 -20.98 -4.15 0.04
CA THR A 184 -19.59 -4.44 -0.34
C THR A 184 -19.29 -3.94 -1.75
N THR A 185 -20.22 -4.12 -2.69
CA THR A 185 -20.06 -3.61 -4.06
C THR A 185 -19.86 -2.10 -4.07
N PHE A 186 -20.70 -1.34 -3.37
CA PHE A 186 -20.60 0.11 -3.32
C PHE A 186 -19.42 0.60 -2.47
N ALA A 187 -19.07 -0.11 -1.40
CA ALA A 187 -17.89 0.18 -0.58
C ALA A 187 -16.65 0.11 -1.46
N VAL A 188 -16.46 -1.03 -2.14
CA VAL A 188 -15.38 -1.23 -3.09
C VAL A 188 -15.42 -0.15 -4.15
N THR A 189 -16.50 0.05 -4.92
CA THR A 189 -16.47 1.00 -6.05
C THR A 189 -16.34 2.47 -5.65
N THR A 190 -16.84 2.87 -4.48
CA THR A 190 -16.83 4.28 -4.03
C THR A 190 -15.55 4.63 -3.30
N LEU A 191 -15.00 3.68 -2.54
CA LEU A 191 -13.77 3.85 -1.77
C LEU A 191 -12.55 3.31 -2.52
N GLN A 192 -12.72 2.76 -3.73
CA GLN A 192 -11.70 2.14 -4.60
C GLN A 192 -10.58 3.07 -5.07
N GLU A 193 -10.41 4.24 -4.47
CA GLU A 193 -9.20 5.03 -4.74
C GLU A 193 -7.93 4.20 -4.46
N PHE A 194 -8.02 3.18 -3.59
CA PHE A 194 -6.98 2.19 -3.26
C PHE A 194 -7.60 0.84 -2.84
N THR A 195 -6.93 -0.28 -3.07
CA THR A 195 -7.34 -1.58 -2.49
C THR A 195 -7.07 -1.63 -0.98
N PRO A 196 -7.72 -2.55 -0.24
CA PRO A 196 -7.38 -2.85 1.14
C PRO A 196 -5.90 -3.13 1.26
N SER A 197 -5.36 -2.42 2.23
CA SER A 197 -3.98 -2.47 2.69
C SER A 197 -3.49 -3.92 2.82
N TRP A 198 -2.19 -4.15 2.55
CA TRP A 198 -1.42 -5.41 2.63
C TRP A 198 -1.94 -6.67 1.89
N THR A 199 -3.23 -6.78 1.55
CA THR A 199 -3.84 -7.98 0.93
C THR A 199 -3.32 -8.29 -0.47
N THR A 200 -2.82 -7.26 -1.16
CA THR A 200 -2.23 -7.35 -2.51
C THR A 200 -0.71 -7.48 -2.49
N MET A 201 -0.10 -7.58 -1.30
CA MET A 201 1.34 -7.69 -1.18
C MET A 201 1.80 -9.10 -1.53
N GLY A 202 2.83 -9.18 -2.33
CA GLY A 202 3.71 -10.33 -2.47
C GLY A 202 4.96 -10.16 -1.62
N THR A 203 5.93 -11.04 -1.84
CA THR A 203 7.19 -11.00 -1.12
C THR A 203 8.38 -11.11 -2.05
N ALA A 204 9.49 -10.48 -1.68
CA ALA A 204 10.79 -10.69 -2.30
C ALA A 204 11.60 -11.78 -1.58
N THR A 205 11.00 -12.57 -0.68
CA THR A 205 11.69 -13.52 0.21
C THR A 205 12.70 -14.42 -0.51
N LYS A 206 12.31 -15.11 -1.60
CA LYS A 206 13.22 -16.01 -2.35
C LYS A 206 14.49 -15.32 -2.82
N SER A 207 14.38 -14.04 -3.13
CA SER A 207 15.47 -13.19 -3.57
C SER A 207 16.44 -12.87 -2.46
N ILE A 208 15.88 -12.35 -1.37
CA ILE A 208 16.64 -11.86 -0.23
C ILE A 208 17.34 -13.04 0.44
N LYS A 209 16.70 -14.22 0.43
CA LYS A 209 17.31 -15.49 0.84
C LYS A 209 18.67 -15.71 0.18
N LYS A 210 18.79 -15.57 -1.15
CA LYS A 210 20.06 -15.77 -1.88
C LYS A 210 21.13 -14.76 -1.47
N VAL A 211 20.73 -13.51 -1.19
CA VAL A 211 21.63 -12.46 -0.70
C VAL A 211 22.19 -12.82 0.67
N ILE A 212 21.31 -13.26 1.59
CA ILE A 212 21.68 -13.68 2.94
C ILE A 212 22.61 -14.90 2.90
N GLU A 213 22.29 -15.91 2.09
CA GLU A 213 23.11 -17.11 1.92
C GLU A 213 24.51 -16.77 1.36
N ALA A 214 24.60 -15.81 0.43
CA ALA A 214 25.89 -15.34 -0.09
C ALA A 214 26.74 -14.62 0.97
N CYS A 215 26.11 -14.05 2.00
CA CYS A 215 26.82 -13.53 3.16
C CYS A 215 27.26 -14.62 4.15
N GLY A 216 26.81 -15.87 3.98
CA GLY A 216 27.09 -17.00 4.86
C GLY A 216 26.16 -17.13 6.06
N GLU A 217 25.03 -16.40 6.05
CA GLU A 217 24.06 -16.37 7.16
C GLU A 217 22.85 -17.28 6.89
N ASP A 218 22.10 -17.62 7.94
CA ASP A 218 20.87 -18.43 7.85
C ASP A 218 19.62 -17.53 7.67
N PRO A 219 18.95 -17.57 6.51
CA PRO A 219 17.77 -16.75 6.22
C PRO A 219 16.58 -16.98 7.16
N SER A 220 16.53 -18.12 7.85
CA SER A 220 15.45 -18.44 8.78
C SER A 220 15.64 -17.87 10.19
N ARG A 221 16.81 -17.26 10.46
CA ARG A 221 17.23 -16.83 11.81
C ARG A 221 17.84 -15.44 11.86
N VAL A 222 18.54 -15.01 10.82
CA VAL A 222 19.27 -13.75 10.85
C VAL A 222 18.30 -12.56 10.77
N THR A 223 18.48 -11.62 11.69
CA THR A 223 17.74 -10.36 11.73
C THR A 223 18.38 -9.32 10.82
N ALA A 224 17.62 -8.32 10.40
CA ALA A 224 18.15 -7.21 9.60
C ALA A 224 19.30 -6.47 10.32
N CYS A 225 19.20 -6.31 11.65
CA CYS A 225 20.24 -5.69 12.47
C CYS A 225 21.54 -6.52 12.49
N GLN A 226 21.45 -7.86 12.50
CA GLN A 226 22.63 -8.72 12.41
C GLN A 226 23.30 -8.60 11.04
N MET A 227 22.52 -8.57 9.95
CA MET A 227 23.06 -8.34 8.60
C MET A 227 23.72 -6.96 8.47
N ASP A 228 23.12 -5.91 9.07
CA ASP A 228 23.71 -4.57 9.10
C ASP A 228 25.05 -4.55 9.86
N LYS A 229 25.18 -5.33 10.95
CA LYS A 229 26.43 -5.46 11.72
C LYS A 229 27.49 -6.33 11.04
N LEU A 230 27.08 -7.33 10.27
CA LEU A 230 28.00 -8.18 9.49
C LEU A 230 28.80 -7.33 8.49
N ASP A 231 28.15 -6.31 7.93
CA ASP A 231 28.77 -5.30 7.07
C ASP A 231 29.54 -5.95 5.89
N ALA A 232 29.00 -7.06 5.37
CA ALA A 232 29.55 -7.73 4.19
C ALA A 232 29.19 -6.97 2.92
N ARG A 233 30.10 -6.96 1.93
CA ARG A 233 29.80 -6.51 0.57
C ARG A 233 29.61 -7.69 -0.37
N LEU A 234 28.74 -7.48 -1.33
CA LEU A 234 28.36 -8.44 -2.35
C LEU A 234 28.58 -7.83 -3.73
N THR A 235 28.79 -8.70 -4.71
CA THR A 235 28.72 -8.37 -6.13
C THR A 235 27.69 -9.26 -6.81
N CYS A 236 26.99 -8.70 -7.80
CA CYS A 236 26.14 -9.48 -8.70
C CYS A 236 26.97 -9.88 -9.92
N ARG A 237 27.38 -11.14 -10.01
CA ARG A 237 28.19 -11.66 -11.14
C ARG A 237 27.45 -11.65 -12.48
N THR A 238 26.14 -11.51 -12.46
CA THR A 238 25.34 -11.35 -13.67
C THR A 238 25.36 -9.91 -14.18
N CYS A 239 25.61 -8.93 -13.30
CA CYS A 239 25.72 -7.50 -13.64
C CYS A 239 27.15 -7.04 -13.89
N SER A 240 28.12 -7.60 -13.17
CA SER A 240 29.51 -7.21 -13.34
C SER A 240 29.98 -7.57 -14.75
N THR A 241 30.55 -6.59 -15.45
CA THR A 241 31.19 -6.76 -16.75
C THR A 241 32.70 -6.88 -16.58
N ALA A 242 33.40 -7.27 -17.64
CA ALA A 242 34.86 -7.40 -17.59
C ALA A 242 35.49 -6.05 -17.19
N GLY A 243 36.11 -6.02 -16.00
CA GLY A 243 36.79 -4.86 -15.47
C GLY A 243 35.92 -3.81 -14.79
N VAL A 244 34.60 -4.03 -14.63
CA VAL A 244 33.73 -3.17 -13.83
C VAL A 244 32.98 -4.02 -12.81
N GLU A 245 33.34 -3.90 -11.54
CA GLU A 245 32.70 -4.63 -10.46
C GLU A 245 31.71 -3.75 -9.70
N SER A 246 30.46 -4.21 -9.64
CA SER A 246 29.44 -3.62 -8.78
C SER A 246 29.60 -4.14 -7.35
N ILE A 247 29.84 -3.23 -6.41
CA ILE A 247 30.01 -3.53 -5.00
C ILE A 247 28.81 -2.98 -4.24
N MET A 248 28.17 -3.84 -3.46
CA MET A 248 26.90 -3.54 -2.81
C MET A 248 26.94 -3.94 -1.34
N THR A 249 26.38 -3.10 -0.47
CA THR A 249 25.90 -3.56 0.84
C THR A 249 24.76 -4.58 0.64
N TRP A 250 24.45 -5.38 1.67
CA TRP A 250 23.33 -6.33 1.56
C TRP A 250 21.99 -5.63 1.25
N ARG A 251 21.77 -4.40 1.76
CA ARG A 251 20.58 -3.60 1.44
C ARG A 251 20.56 -3.12 -0.01
N ALA A 252 21.71 -2.67 -0.52
CA ALA A 252 21.84 -2.33 -1.94
C ALA A 252 21.62 -3.56 -2.84
N ALA A 253 22.06 -4.76 -2.42
CA ALA A 253 21.81 -6.01 -3.14
C ALA A 253 20.30 -6.37 -3.17
N VAL A 254 19.59 -6.17 -2.05
CA VAL A 254 18.13 -6.33 -1.99
C VAL A 254 17.43 -5.34 -2.92
N GLU A 255 17.81 -4.07 -2.90
CA GLU A 255 17.21 -3.04 -3.75
C GLU A 255 17.52 -3.17 -5.24
N HIS A 256 18.75 -3.56 -5.56
CA HIS A 256 19.19 -3.85 -6.92
C HIS A 256 18.26 -4.86 -7.59
N LYS A 257 17.78 -5.84 -6.81
CA LYS A 257 16.82 -6.84 -7.31
C LYS A 257 15.38 -6.33 -7.41
N ILE A 258 15.07 -5.20 -6.80
CA ILE A 258 13.71 -4.75 -6.58
C ILE A 258 13.34 -3.59 -7.52
N ALA A 259 14.31 -2.79 -7.95
CA ALA A 259 14.06 -1.46 -8.51
C ALA A 259 14.10 -1.32 -10.05
N GLY A 260 14.21 -2.37 -10.88
CA GLY A 260 14.47 -2.20 -12.32
C GLY A 260 13.87 -3.21 -13.32
N TRP A 261 13.38 -2.67 -14.44
CA TRP A 261 13.12 -3.36 -15.71
C TRP A 261 14.40 -3.41 -16.59
N PRO A 262 14.56 -4.35 -17.54
CA PRO A 262 14.22 -5.77 -17.48
C PRO A 262 15.40 -6.53 -16.85
N SER A 263 15.06 -7.38 -15.92
CA SER A 263 15.97 -7.80 -14.89
C SER A 263 16.22 -9.29 -14.91
N HIS A 264 17.48 -9.68 -14.80
CA HIS A 264 17.91 -11.09 -14.79
C HIS A 264 17.70 -11.74 -13.40
N TYR A 265 16.57 -11.42 -12.75
CA TYR A 265 16.36 -11.54 -11.31
C TYR A 265 16.34 -12.95 -10.74
N ASP A 266 15.95 -13.97 -11.51
CA ASP A 266 16.05 -15.36 -11.02
C ASP A 266 17.47 -15.92 -11.15
N GLU A 267 18.29 -15.32 -12.00
CA GLU A 267 19.64 -15.75 -12.37
C GLU A 267 20.75 -14.96 -11.69
N ALA A 268 20.42 -13.92 -10.90
CA ALA A 268 21.40 -13.12 -10.17
C ALA A 268 22.26 -14.04 -9.27
N LYS A 269 23.56 -14.07 -9.58
CA LYS A 269 24.57 -14.82 -8.84
C LYS A 269 25.28 -13.88 -7.88
N TRP A 270 24.93 -14.00 -6.61
CA TRP A 270 25.53 -13.23 -5.53
C TRP A 270 26.82 -13.88 -5.05
N GLU A 271 27.86 -13.07 -4.90
CA GLU A 271 29.12 -13.50 -4.33
C GLU A 271 29.60 -12.45 -3.34
N ARG A 272 30.15 -12.90 -2.20
CA ARG A 272 30.83 -12.03 -1.24
C ARG A 272 32.17 -11.58 -1.81
N VAL A 273 32.44 -10.29 -1.78
CA VAL A 273 33.69 -9.73 -2.29
C VAL A 273 34.80 -9.79 -1.22
N PRO A 274 36.09 -9.76 -1.64
CA PRO A 274 37.21 -9.72 -0.69
C PRO A 274 37.19 -8.48 0.21
N ASP A 275 37.74 -8.59 1.42
CA ASP A 275 37.79 -7.48 2.39
C ASP A 275 38.56 -6.25 1.86
N ALA A 276 39.53 -6.45 0.97
CA ALA A 276 40.23 -5.35 0.30
C ALA A 276 39.27 -4.46 -0.51
N TYR A 277 38.29 -5.07 -1.19
CA TYR A 277 37.29 -4.32 -1.96
C TYR A 277 36.33 -3.60 -1.01
N CYS A 278 35.92 -4.27 0.07
CA CYS A 278 35.11 -3.66 1.12
C CYS A 278 35.77 -2.38 1.65
N ALA A 279 37.07 -2.41 1.94
CA ALA A 279 37.82 -1.26 2.42
C ALA A 279 37.92 -0.15 1.36
N ALA A 280 38.14 -0.53 0.09
CA ALA A 280 38.34 0.41 -1.01
C ALA A 280 37.12 1.25 -1.39
N VAL A 281 35.90 0.78 -1.06
CA VAL A 281 34.65 1.44 -1.44
C VAL A 281 33.95 2.22 -0.31
N LYS A 282 34.46 2.17 0.93
CA LYS A 282 33.78 2.76 2.11
C LYS A 282 33.42 4.23 1.93
N ASP A 283 34.31 5.02 1.37
CA ASP A 283 34.08 6.44 1.15
C ASP A 283 33.11 6.70 -0.02
N LEU A 284 33.12 5.84 -1.05
CA LEU A 284 32.13 5.86 -2.13
C LEU A 284 30.72 5.56 -1.58
N GLU A 285 30.58 4.58 -0.68
CA GLU A 285 29.30 4.24 -0.05
C GLU A 285 28.73 5.42 0.78
N ILE A 286 29.59 6.12 1.52
CA ILE A 286 29.21 7.33 2.26
C ILE A 286 28.70 8.41 1.30
N ASN A 287 29.38 8.60 0.17
CA ASN A 287 28.95 9.57 -0.84
C ASN A 287 27.62 9.17 -1.49
N SER A 288 27.49 7.91 -1.93
CA SER A 288 26.25 7.41 -2.54
C SER A 288 25.06 7.52 -1.57
N MET A 289 25.27 7.22 -0.28
CA MET A 289 24.24 7.40 0.75
C MET A 289 23.85 8.87 0.93
N ARG A 290 24.79 9.82 0.88
CA ARG A 290 24.47 11.26 0.91
C ARG A 290 23.64 11.69 -0.30
N LEU A 291 23.96 11.18 -1.50
CA LEU A 291 23.19 11.45 -2.71
C LEU A 291 21.76 10.88 -2.61
N ALA A 292 21.63 9.65 -2.11
CA ALA A 292 20.34 9.01 -1.87
C ALA A 292 19.51 9.79 -0.83
N GLN A 293 20.12 10.23 0.27
CA GLN A 293 19.48 11.07 1.29
C GLN A 293 18.96 12.38 0.69
N LYS A 294 19.77 13.07 -0.11
CA LYS A 294 19.37 14.32 -0.77
C LYS A 294 18.16 14.10 -1.68
N LYS A 295 18.16 13.00 -2.46
CA LYS A 295 17.02 12.63 -3.32
C LYS A 295 15.77 12.37 -2.47
N TYR A 296 15.91 11.61 -1.39
CA TYR A 296 14.83 11.29 -0.44
C TYR A 296 14.21 12.55 0.18
N GLU A 297 15.02 13.49 0.66
CA GLU A 297 14.55 14.76 1.24
C GLU A 297 13.92 15.70 0.20
N SER A 298 14.39 15.66 -1.05
CA SER A 298 13.86 16.48 -2.14
C SER A 298 12.53 15.96 -2.72
N ALA A 299 12.17 14.72 -2.43
CA ALA A 299 10.99 14.10 -3.01
C ALA A 299 9.69 14.74 -2.49
N GLN A 300 8.64 14.72 -3.31
CA GLN A 300 7.37 15.39 -3.01
C GLN A 300 6.38 14.44 -2.32
N TYR A 301 6.71 14.00 -1.11
CA TYR A 301 5.84 13.17 -0.26
C TYR A 301 5.90 13.56 1.23
N TRP A 302 6.41 14.77 1.53
CA TRP A 302 6.45 15.33 2.88
C TRP A 302 5.29 16.28 3.10
N PHE A 303 4.78 16.32 4.33
CA PHE A 303 3.69 17.18 4.74
C PHE A 303 3.93 17.80 6.11
N CYS A 304 3.14 18.84 6.41
CA CYS A 304 3.14 19.50 7.70
C CYS A 304 2.10 18.84 8.62
N ALA A 305 2.51 18.39 9.81
CA ALA A 305 1.61 17.74 10.77
C ALA A 305 0.54 18.66 11.36
N HIS A 306 0.78 19.98 11.28
CA HIS A 306 -0.11 21.01 11.83
C HIS A 306 -1.17 21.49 10.84
N CYS A 307 -1.13 21.01 9.60
CA CYS A 307 -2.09 21.39 8.56
C CYS A 307 -3.24 20.36 8.44
N PRO A 308 -4.51 20.79 8.43
CA PRO A 308 -5.68 19.90 8.39
C PRO A 308 -5.88 19.13 7.06
N ASN A 309 -4.99 19.32 6.07
CA ASN A 309 -5.07 18.73 4.74
C ASN A 309 -3.74 18.11 4.27
N SER A 310 -2.91 17.66 5.22
CA SER A 310 -1.65 16.99 4.91
C SER A 310 -1.82 15.69 4.13
N GLU A 311 -2.95 14.96 4.24
CA GLU A 311 -3.12 13.65 3.57
C GLU A 311 -4.48 13.42 2.86
N SER A 312 -5.30 14.45 2.65
CA SER A 312 -6.55 14.29 1.88
C SER A 312 -6.29 13.81 0.44
N SER A 313 -7.31 13.34 -0.30
CA SER A 313 -7.14 12.94 -1.71
C SER A 313 -6.61 14.06 -2.63
N ASN A 314 -6.63 15.32 -2.16
CA ASN A 314 -6.00 16.49 -2.81
C ASN A 314 -4.57 16.79 -2.30
N ALA A 315 -4.06 16.04 -1.32
CA ALA A 315 -2.78 16.26 -0.66
C ALA A 315 -1.57 16.08 -1.57
N ARG A 316 -1.66 15.34 -2.69
CA ARG A 316 -0.54 15.30 -3.65
C ARG A 316 -0.17 16.70 -4.19
N ASN A 317 -1.11 17.65 -4.21
CA ASN A 317 -0.82 19.04 -4.55
C ASN A 317 -0.12 19.81 -3.41
N ASN A 318 -0.22 19.29 -2.18
CA ASN A 318 0.38 19.82 -0.96
C ASN A 318 1.65 19.08 -0.53
N ALA A 319 1.96 17.93 -1.13
CA ALA A 319 3.19 17.21 -0.90
C ALA A 319 4.36 18.06 -1.41
N LYS A 320 5.34 18.33 -0.55
CA LYS A 320 6.52 19.14 -0.88
C LYS A 320 7.79 18.38 -0.55
N SER A 321 8.94 18.98 -0.89
CA SER A 321 10.22 18.56 -0.33
C SER A 321 10.24 18.82 1.18
N LYS A 322 11.10 18.12 1.90
CA LYS A 322 11.30 18.32 3.34
C LYS A 322 11.64 19.78 3.66
N SER A 323 12.56 20.38 2.92
CA SER A 323 12.97 21.78 3.08
C SER A 323 11.81 22.78 2.94
N ALA A 324 10.88 22.53 2.01
CA ALA A 324 9.72 23.39 1.81
C ALA A 324 8.70 23.25 2.96
N ILE A 325 8.64 22.09 3.62
CA ILE A 325 7.85 21.93 4.85
C ILE A 325 8.53 22.65 6.02
N GLU A 326 9.86 22.60 6.13
CA GLU A 326 10.62 23.35 7.15
C GLU A 326 10.38 24.87 7.02
N GLU A 327 10.44 25.41 5.80
CA GLU A 327 10.09 26.81 5.51
C GLU A 327 8.62 27.13 5.82
N HIS A 328 7.71 26.20 5.53
CA HIS A 328 6.29 26.33 5.83
C HIS A 328 6.02 26.33 7.34
N LEU A 329 6.67 25.46 8.12
CA LEU A 329 6.57 25.40 9.58
C LEU A 329 6.98 26.73 10.20
N LEU A 330 8.08 27.32 9.73
CA LEU A 330 8.52 28.62 10.20
C LEU A 330 7.53 29.73 9.82
N SER A 331 7.11 29.79 8.55
CA SER A 331 6.30 30.91 8.04
C SER A 331 4.83 30.87 8.44
N SER A 332 4.24 29.68 8.56
CA SER A 332 2.80 29.48 8.79
C SER A 332 2.47 29.10 10.23
N HIS A 333 3.41 28.43 10.93
CA HIS A 333 3.22 27.97 12.30
C HIS A 333 4.19 28.60 13.31
N GLY A 334 5.19 29.37 12.86
CA GLY A 334 6.19 29.98 13.75
C GLY A 334 7.14 28.96 14.40
N ILE A 335 7.23 27.74 13.86
CA ILE A 335 8.04 26.65 14.41
C ILE A 335 9.40 26.68 13.73
N SER A 336 10.43 27.15 14.45
CA SER A 336 11.82 27.21 13.96
C SER A 336 12.63 25.96 14.34
N GLU A 337 12.35 25.37 15.49
CA GLU A 337 12.91 24.09 15.92
C GLU A 337 11.83 23.03 15.77
N HIS A 338 12.02 22.11 14.83
CA HIS A 338 11.06 21.07 14.50
C HIS A 338 11.62 19.68 14.80
N SER A 339 10.73 18.76 15.10
CA SER A 339 10.99 17.34 15.31
C SER A 339 10.43 16.51 14.15
N GLU A 340 10.69 15.20 14.18
CA GLU A 340 10.06 14.24 13.25
C GLU A 340 8.52 14.20 13.39
N LYS A 341 7.95 14.75 14.47
CA LYS A 341 6.49 14.83 14.65
C LYS A 341 5.86 16.01 13.91
N ASP A 342 6.65 17.01 13.55
CA ASP A 342 6.17 18.21 12.86
C ASP A 342 6.19 18.03 11.33
N ILE A 343 7.10 17.16 10.86
CA ILE A 343 7.29 16.82 9.45
C ILE A 343 6.99 15.34 9.26
N ILE A 344 5.82 15.11 8.70
CA ILE A 344 5.24 13.79 8.45
C ILE A 344 5.51 13.38 7.00
N ARG A 345 5.61 12.08 6.78
CA ARG A 345 5.84 11.48 5.48
C ARG A 345 4.63 10.66 5.10
N GLU A 346 4.26 10.66 3.81
CA GLU A 346 3.23 9.72 3.33
C GLU A 346 3.61 8.29 3.74
N ALA A 347 2.71 7.60 4.44
CA ALA A 347 2.96 6.25 4.95
C ALA A 347 3.35 5.25 3.84
N ASP A 348 2.84 5.46 2.62
CA ASP A 348 3.16 4.65 1.44
C ASP A 348 4.36 5.16 0.62
N SER A 349 5.11 6.16 1.08
CA SER A 349 6.30 6.59 0.32
C SER A 349 7.45 5.59 0.46
N ARG A 350 8.34 5.54 -0.54
CA ARG A 350 9.55 4.70 -0.49
C ARG A 350 10.56 5.31 0.48
N GLY A 351 11.28 4.44 1.21
CA GLY A 351 12.43 4.85 2.02
C GLY A 351 13.63 5.31 1.19
N ILE A 352 14.75 5.55 1.86
CA ILE A 352 16.03 5.90 1.23
C ILE A 352 16.49 4.74 0.36
N GLU A 353 16.89 5.04 -0.89
CA GLU A 353 17.38 4.04 -1.84
C GLU A 353 18.84 3.66 -1.56
N HIS A 354 19.12 2.39 -1.40
CA HIS A 354 20.47 1.83 -1.34
C HIS A 354 20.97 1.45 -2.74
N ARG A 355 22.14 1.97 -3.14
CA ARG A 355 22.70 1.82 -4.48
C ARG A 355 24.06 1.13 -4.49
N PRO A 356 24.43 0.46 -5.61
CA PRO A 356 25.79 -0.02 -5.82
C PRO A 356 26.79 1.14 -5.95
N VAL A 357 28.04 0.83 -5.59
CA VAL A 357 29.24 1.60 -5.94
C VAL A 357 30.17 0.70 -6.75
N TYR A 358 31.16 1.27 -7.43
CA TYR A 358 31.87 0.53 -8.48
C TYR A 358 33.39 0.59 -8.33
N LEU A 359 34.04 -0.55 -8.52
CA LEU A 359 35.49 -0.64 -8.70
C LEU A 359 35.80 -0.88 -10.18
N ILE A 360 36.66 -0.03 -10.75
CA ILE A 360 37.03 -0.06 -12.16
C ILE A 360 38.46 -0.58 -12.30
N PHE A 361 38.60 -1.75 -12.92
CA PHE A 361 39.88 -2.36 -13.24
C PHE A 361 40.37 -1.87 -14.62
N PRO A 362 41.65 -2.07 -14.96
CA PRO A 362 42.22 -1.60 -16.23
C PRO A 362 41.41 -2.00 -17.47
N GLU A 363 40.80 -3.18 -17.45
CA GLU A 363 40.01 -3.75 -18.55
C GLU A 363 38.68 -3.02 -18.77
N GLY A 364 38.14 -2.38 -17.73
CA GLY A 364 36.83 -1.71 -17.75
C GLY A 364 36.91 -0.21 -18.00
N LYS A 365 38.11 0.35 -18.19
CA LYS A 365 38.33 1.80 -18.29
C LYS A 365 37.53 2.47 -19.41
N ASP A 366 37.33 1.75 -20.51
CA ASP A 366 36.65 2.26 -21.71
C ASP A 366 35.13 2.00 -21.70
N ASP A 367 34.57 1.50 -20.59
CA ASP A 367 33.13 1.30 -20.45
C ASP A 367 32.41 2.68 -20.40
N PRO A 368 31.39 2.92 -21.26
CA PRO A 368 30.70 4.21 -21.35
C PRO A 368 30.09 4.71 -20.04
N LEU A 369 29.79 3.82 -19.08
CA LEU A 369 29.21 4.20 -17.79
C LEU A 369 30.25 4.73 -16.81
N VAL A 370 31.54 4.44 -17.02
CA VAL A 370 32.61 4.75 -16.06
C VAL A 370 32.80 6.25 -15.87
N GLU A 371 32.74 7.05 -16.94
CA GLU A 371 32.90 8.51 -16.84
C GLU A 371 31.82 9.14 -15.95
N GLU A 372 30.56 8.72 -16.12
CA GLU A 372 29.45 9.21 -15.31
C GLU A 372 29.56 8.78 -13.85
N LEU A 373 29.87 7.51 -13.59
CA LEU A 373 30.00 6.97 -12.24
C LEU A 373 31.16 7.62 -11.46
N LEU A 374 32.29 7.89 -12.14
CA LEU A 374 33.42 8.62 -11.55
C LEU A 374 33.02 10.07 -11.24
N ALA A 375 32.31 10.75 -12.15
CA ALA A 375 31.87 12.13 -11.95
C ALA A 375 30.87 12.28 -10.79
N GLN A 376 30.02 11.26 -10.57
CA GLN A 376 29.08 11.22 -9.45
C GLN A 376 29.77 10.83 -8.11
N GLY A 377 31.02 10.36 -8.17
CA GLY A 377 31.75 9.86 -7.00
C GLY A 377 31.20 8.52 -6.49
N GLU A 378 30.64 7.70 -7.37
CA GLU A 378 30.13 6.36 -7.08
C GLU A 378 31.07 5.26 -7.61
N ALA A 379 32.17 5.63 -8.29
CA ALA A 379 33.20 4.71 -8.76
C ALA A 379 34.62 5.16 -8.42
N ARG A 380 35.57 4.21 -8.48
CA ARG A 380 37.01 4.47 -8.39
C ARG A 380 37.80 3.44 -9.20
N PHE A 381 38.94 3.86 -9.76
CA PHE A 381 39.93 2.94 -10.32
C PHE A 381 40.62 2.11 -9.23
N TYR A 382 40.68 0.80 -9.44
CA TYR A 382 41.28 -0.15 -8.51
C TYR A 382 42.28 -1.04 -9.22
N GLN A 383 43.41 -1.30 -8.56
CA GLN A 383 44.41 -2.26 -9.00
C GLN A 383 44.64 -3.26 -7.87
N HIS A 384 44.76 -4.54 -8.23
CA HIS A 384 45.17 -5.56 -7.27
C HIS A 384 46.57 -5.22 -6.75
N GLU A 385 46.71 -5.12 -5.44
CA GLU A 385 48.03 -5.08 -4.77
C GLU A 385 48.78 -6.40 -4.94
#